data_AF-A0A2X3CTF8-F1
#
_entry.id   AF-A0A2X3CTF8-F1
#
_cell.length_a   1.000
_cell.length_b   1.000
_cell.length_c   1.000
_cell.angle_alpha   90.00
_cell.angle_beta   90.00
_cell.angle_gamma   90.00
#
_symmetry.space_group_name_H-M   'P 1'
#
loop_
_entity.id
_entity.type
_entity.pdbx_description
1 polymer ?
#
loop_
_entity_poly.entity_id
_entity_poly.type
_entity_poly.pdbx_seq_one_letter_code
_entity_poly.pdbx_strand_id
1 'polypeptide(L)'
;MKFAYMFSALAVAATLTACANHHSNNSSTQAAAPDPYGIATLSVAQQQPSVTGTINIRQRIALPPDAVLTVTLSDASLADAPARVLSQKSGAYRRQTGAI
;
A
#
# COMPACT_ATOMS: atom_id res chain seq x y z
N MET A 1 27.11 40.08 -34.93
CA MET A 1 26.24 38.91 -34.71
C MET A 1 26.15 38.59 -33.21
N LYS A 2 25.37 39.37 -32.42
CA LYS A 2 25.34 39.26 -30.94
C LYS A 2 24.06 39.90 -30.34
N PHE A 3 22.89 39.66 -30.93
CA PHE A 3 21.61 40.13 -30.37
C PHE A 3 20.55 39.02 -30.19
N ALA A 4 20.92 37.76 -30.43
CA ALA A 4 19.99 36.64 -30.33
C ALA A 4 19.73 36.13 -28.89
N TYR A 5 20.44 36.65 -27.88
CA TYR A 5 20.41 36.12 -26.50
C TYR A 5 19.54 36.90 -25.52
N MET A 6 18.71 37.85 -25.99
CA MET A 6 17.86 38.70 -25.14
C MET A 6 16.36 38.38 -25.24
N PHE A 7 15.97 37.22 -25.77
CA PHE A 7 14.57 36.74 -25.74
C PHE A 7 14.37 35.43 -24.96
N SER A 8 15.41 34.88 -24.34
CA SER A 8 15.39 33.58 -23.65
C SER A 8 15.07 33.66 -22.15
N ALA A 9 14.28 34.64 -21.71
CA ALA A 9 14.07 34.91 -20.28
C ALA A 9 12.59 34.98 -19.83
N LEU A 10 11.63 34.53 -20.64
CA LEU A 10 10.20 34.60 -20.27
C LEU A 10 9.37 33.35 -20.64
N ALA A 11 9.91 32.14 -20.43
CA ALA A 11 9.14 30.91 -20.63
C ALA A 11 9.46 29.80 -19.60
N VAL A 12 9.95 30.16 -18.40
CA VAL A 12 10.11 29.23 -17.27
C VAL A 12 8.96 29.46 -16.28
N ALA A 13 7.72 29.24 -16.72
CA ALA A 13 6.55 29.32 -15.82
C ALA A 13 5.29 28.58 -16.35
N ALA A 14 5.44 27.56 -17.20
CA ALA A 14 4.33 26.64 -17.47
C ALA A 14 4.42 25.50 -16.45
N THR A 15 3.51 25.56 -15.50
CA THR A 15 3.38 24.74 -14.30
C THR A 15 3.25 23.26 -14.62
N LEU A 16 4.04 22.41 -13.94
CA LEU A 16 3.82 20.97 -13.88
C LEU A 16 2.47 20.72 -13.18
N THR A 17 1.40 20.58 -13.95
CA THR A 17 0.20 19.86 -13.53
C THR A 17 0.36 18.41 -13.98
N ALA A 18 1.12 17.63 -13.21
CA ALA A 18 1.09 16.19 -13.28
C ALA A 18 0.26 15.69 -12.09
N CYS A 19 -0.89 15.11 -12.40
CA CYS A 19 -1.85 14.60 -11.44
C CYS A 19 -1.22 13.52 -10.55
N ALA A 20 -1.10 13.79 -9.26
CA ALA A 20 -0.98 12.75 -8.24
C ALA A 20 -2.37 12.13 -8.02
N ASN A 21 -2.80 11.29 -8.95
CA ASN A 21 -3.85 10.33 -8.64
C ASN A 21 -3.19 9.14 -7.94
N HIS A 22 -3.17 9.18 -6.60
CA HIS A 22 -3.74 8.13 -5.75
C HIS A 22 -3.35 8.33 -4.28
N HIS A 23 -4.38 8.46 -3.44
CA HIS A 23 -4.40 8.26 -1.99
C HIS A 23 -3.61 9.25 -1.12
N SER A 24 -4.26 10.36 -0.76
CA SER A 24 -4.03 11.00 0.53
C SER A 24 -5.37 11.32 1.18
N ASN A 25 -5.60 10.60 2.28
CA ASN A 25 -6.67 10.72 3.23
C ASN A 25 -6.68 12.12 3.88
N ASN A 26 -7.86 12.72 3.88
CA ASN A 26 -8.35 13.81 4.72
C ASN A 26 -7.38 14.34 5.81
N SER A 27 -6.52 15.28 5.45
CA SER A 27 -5.87 16.19 6.41
C SER A 27 -6.79 17.38 6.67
N SER A 28 -7.89 17.16 7.37
CA SER A 28 -8.67 18.25 7.96
C SER A 28 -7.90 18.78 9.17
N THR A 29 -7.00 19.74 8.96
CA THR A 29 -6.58 20.65 10.04
C THR A 29 -7.74 21.59 10.34
N GLN A 30 -8.73 21.07 11.06
CA GLN A 30 -9.80 21.85 11.67
C GLN A 30 -9.21 22.44 12.96
N ALA A 31 -8.84 23.72 12.93
CA ALA A 31 -8.64 24.49 14.14
C ALA A 31 -10.01 24.70 14.80
N ALA A 32 -10.47 23.71 15.56
CA ALA A 32 -11.59 23.85 16.48
C ALA A 32 -11.05 24.31 17.83
N ALA A 33 -11.76 25.24 18.46
CA ALA A 33 -11.48 25.75 19.80
C ALA A 33 -11.36 24.59 20.81
N PRO A 34 -10.63 24.77 21.93
CA PRO A 34 -10.50 23.72 22.94
C PRO A 34 -11.83 23.57 23.68
N ASP A 35 -12.65 22.63 23.24
CA ASP A 35 -13.80 22.15 24.02
C ASP A 35 -13.25 21.22 25.11
N PRO A 36 -13.37 21.55 26.41
CA PRO A 36 -12.77 20.74 27.49
C PRO A 36 -13.46 19.38 27.70
N TYR A 37 -14.50 19.07 26.92
CA TYR A 37 -15.23 17.81 26.95
C TYR A 37 -15.32 17.15 25.57
N GLY A 38 -14.35 17.43 24.69
CA GLY A 38 -14.26 16.90 23.33
C GLY A 38 -14.01 15.39 23.28
N ILE A 39 -15.04 14.58 23.53
CA ILE A 39 -15.08 13.20 23.03
C ILE A 39 -15.44 13.26 21.54
N ALA A 40 -14.47 13.67 20.72
CA ALA A 40 -14.49 13.31 19.32
C ALA A 40 -14.40 11.78 19.28
N THR A 41 -15.55 11.12 19.20
CA THR A 41 -15.67 9.72 18.81
C THR A 41 -15.15 9.62 17.39
N LEU A 42 -13.82 9.57 17.27
CA LEU A 42 -13.11 9.17 16.07
C LEU A 42 -13.43 7.69 15.91
N SER A 43 -14.50 7.40 15.19
CA SER A 43 -14.65 6.10 14.53
C SER A 43 -13.57 6.01 13.46
N VAL A 44 -12.32 5.82 13.91
CA VAL A 44 -11.26 5.28 13.07
C VAL A 44 -11.79 3.92 12.68
N ALA A 45 -12.27 3.79 11.44
CA ALA A 45 -12.53 2.48 10.87
C ALA A 45 -11.22 1.70 11.10
N GLN A 46 -11.22 0.78 12.06
CA GLN A 46 -10.03 0.07 12.49
C GLN A 46 -9.62 -0.81 11.32
N GLN A 47 -8.78 -0.28 10.43
CA GLN A 47 -8.13 -1.05 9.39
C GLN A 47 -7.30 -2.10 10.10
N GLN A 48 -7.74 -3.36 10.02
CA GLN A 48 -6.92 -4.45 10.54
C GLN A 48 -5.62 -4.50 9.74
N PRO A 49 -4.48 -4.70 10.41
CA PRO A 49 -3.22 -4.90 9.73
C PRO A 49 -3.34 -6.14 8.82
N SER A 50 -2.94 -5.98 7.56
CA SER A 50 -3.01 -7.04 6.56
C SER A 50 -1.60 -7.38 6.09
N VAL A 51 -1.35 -8.69 5.90
CA VAL A 51 -0.10 -9.19 5.35
C VAL A 51 -0.35 -9.52 3.88
N THR A 52 0.41 -8.87 2.99
CA THR A 52 0.32 -9.07 1.54
C THR A 52 1.68 -9.48 0.99
N GLY A 53 1.67 -10.31 -0.06
CA GLY A 53 2.89 -10.82 -0.66
C GLY A 53 2.62 -11.71 -1.88
N THR A 54 3.69 -12.08 -2.57
CA THR A 54 3.65 -12.99 -3.72
C THR A 54 4.38 -14.28 -3.38
N ILE A 55 3.76 -15.43 -3.67
CA ILE A 55 4.38 -16.75 -3.52
C ILE A 55 4.91 -17.18 -4.88
N ASN A 56 6.22 -17.39 -4.97
CA ASN A 56 6.89 -17.90 -6.16
C ASN A 56 7.36 -19.33 -5.93
N ILE A 57 7.25 -20.17 -6.96
CA ILE A 57 7.81 -21.53 -6.98
C ILE A 57 8.92 -21.59 -8.03
N ARG A 58 9.94 -22.41 -7.77
CA ARG A 58 11.07 -22.57 -8.70
C ARG A 58 10.75 -23.49 -9.87
N GLN A 59 9.81 -24.41 -9.66
CA GLN A 59 9.40 -25.40 -10.63
C GLN A 59 8.71 -24.69 -11.80
N ARG A 60 9.15 -24.99 -13.03
CA ARG A 60 8.53 -24.48 -14.27
C ARG A 60 7.29 -25.28 -14.64
N ILE A 61 6.38 -25.43 -13.69
CA ILE A 61 5.13 -26.17 -13.82
C ILE A 61 3.95 -25.26 -13.53
N ALA A 62 2.88 -25.44 -14.31
CA ALA A 62 1.59 -24.87 -14.01
C ALA A 62 1.00 -25.58 -12.77
N LEU A 63 0.71 -24.82 -11.72
CA LEU A 63 -0.17 -25.30 -10.65
C LEU A 63 -1.50 -25.78 -11.26
N PRO A 64 -2.00 -26.97 -10.88
CA PRO A 64 -3.23 -27.51 -11.43
C PRO A 64 -4.45 -26.67 -10.99
N PRO A 65 -5.56 -26.70 -11.74
CA PRO A 65 -6.71 -25.81 -11.53
C PRO A 65 -7.45 -26.04 -10.21
N ASP A 66 -7.26 -27.20 -9.59
CA ASP A 66 -7.80 -27.62 -8.30
C ASP A 66 -6.84 -27.38 -7.12
N ALA A 67 -5.69 -26.75 -7.35
CA ALA A 67 -4.72 -26.48 -6.29
C ALA A 67 -5.25 -25.48 -5.25
N VAL A 68 -5.14 -25.85 -3.97
CA VAL A 68 -5.47 -24.99 -2.83
C VAL A 68 -4.19 -24.42 -2.22
N LEU A 69 -4.13 -23.09 -2.10
CA LEU A 69 -3.04 -22.40 -1.40
C LEU A 69 -3.49 -22.12 0.03
N THR A 70 -2.69 -22.56 0.99
CA THR A 70 -2.87 -22.25 2.42
C THR A 70 -1.74 -21.37 2.92
N VAL A 71 -2.09 -20.18 3.39
CA VAL A 71 -1.17 -19.21 3.99
C VAL A 71 -1.47 -19.12 5.47
N THR A 72 -0.44 -19.28 6.31
CA THR A 72 -0.57 -19.25 7.78
C THR A 72 0.34 -18.15 8.33
N LEU A 73 -0.24 -17.23 9.09
CA LEU A 73 0.48 -16.24 9.86
C LEU A 73 0.66 -16.79 11.28
N SER A 74 1.90 -17.02 11.67
CA SER A 74 2.25 -17.56 12.99
C SER A 74 3.19 -16.61 13.74
N ASP A 75 2.98 -16.49 15.05
CA ASP A 75 3.87 -15.82 15.98
C ASP A 75 4.95 -16.79 16.45
N ALA A 76 6.21 -16.47 16.12
CA ALA A 76 7.40 -17.23 16.48
C ALA A 76 8.39 -16.40 17.30
N SER A 77 7.89 -15.44 18.07
CA SER A 77 8.70 -14.54 18.89
C SER A 77 9.46 -15.24 20.03
N LEU A 78 8.92 -16.34 20.57
CA LEU A 78 9.60 -17.16 21.58
C LEU A 78 10.49 -18.20 20.90
N ALA A 79 11.79 -18.16 21.21
CA ALA A 79 12.74 -19.18 20.79
C ALA A 79 12.41 -20.54 21.42
N ASP A 80 12.63 -21.62 20.67
CA ASP A 80 12.48 -23.02 21.11
C ASP A 80 11.07 -23.44 21.57
N ALA A 81 10.06 -22.57 21.41
CA ALA A 81 8.66 -22.87 21.64
C ALA A 81 7.91 -23.05 20.31
N PRO A 82 6.86 -23.89 20.27
CA PRO A 82 6.04 -24.02 19.07
C PRO A 82 5.32 -22.69 18.75
N ALA A 83 5.35 -22.30 17.47
CA ALA A 83 4.77 -21.04 17.00
C ALA A 83 3.23 -21.06 17.08
N ARG A 84 2.63 -19.95 17.52
CA ARG A 84 1.18 -19.80 17.65
C ARG A 84 0.57 -19.28 16.35
N VAL A 85 -0.44 -19.96 15.82
CA VAL A 85 -1.17 -19.49 14.63
C VAL A 85 -2.07 -18.30 14.98
N LEU A 86 -1.85 -17.17 14.33
CA LEU A 86 -2.65 -15.94 14.48
C LEU A 86 -3.75 -15.83 13.43
N SER A 87 -3.48 -16.29 12.21
CA SER A 87 -4.44 -16.26 11.10
C SER A 87 -4.09 -17.32 10.07
N GLN A 88 -5.10 -17.86 9.40
CA GLN A 88 -4.93 -18.80 8.31
C GLN A 88 -5.91 -18.47 7.19
N LYS A 89 -5.41 -18.50 5.96
CA LYS A 89 -6.22 -18.29 4.75
C LYS A 89 -5.95 -19.42 3.77
N SER A 90 -6.98 -20.19 3.46
CA SER A 90 -6.95 -21.18 2.39
C SER A 90 -7.86 -20.75 1.24
N GLY A 91 -7.53 -21.14 0.02
CA GLY A 91 -8.40 -20.91 -1.13
C GLY A 91 -7.71 -21.14 -2.46
N ALA A 92 -8.47 -20.91 -3.53
CA ALA A 92 -7.92 -20.90 -4.88
C ALA A 92 -6.84 -19.82 -5.00
N TYR A 93 -5.74 -20.18 -5.65
CA TYR A 93 -4.66 -19.24 -5.90
C TYR A 93 -4.93 -18.46 -7.19
N ARG A 94 -4.61 -17.16 -7.20
CA ARG A 94 -4.70 -16.34 -8.41
C ARG A 94 -3.35 -16.35 -9.10
N ARG A 95 -3.30 -16.79 -10.37
CA ARG A 95 -2.10 -16.63 -11.19
C ARG A 95 -1.84 -15.14 -11.41
N GLN A 96 -0.68 -14.67 -10.93
CA GLN A 96 -0.18 -13.36 -11.28
C GLN A 96 0.67 -13.52 -12.53
N THR A 97 0.05 -13.37 -13.70
CA THR A 97 0.76 -13.33 -14.98
C THR A 97 1.49 -11.99 -15.06
N GLY A 98 2.74 -11.95 -14.58
CA GLY A 98 3.62 -10.81 -14.79
C GLY A 98 4.09 -10.81 -16.24
N ALA A 99 3.74 -9.76 -16.99
CA ALA A 99 4.50 -9.40 -18.18
C ALA A 99 5.91 -9.02 -17.71
N ILE A 100 6.92 -9.74 -18.20
CA ILE A 100 8.33 -9.37 -18.07
C ILE A 100 8.67 -8.20 -18.98
#